data_AF-A0A1Q9ST25-F1
#
_entry.id   AF-A0A1Q9ST25-F1
#
_cell.length_a   1.000
_cell.length_b   1.000
_cell.length_c   1.000
_cell.angle_alpha   90.00
_cell.angle_beta   90.00
_cell.angle_gamma   90.00
#
_symmetry.space_group_name_H-M   'P 1'
#
loop_
_entity.id
_entity.type
_entity.pdbx_description
1 polymer ?
#
loop_
_entity_poly.entity_id
_entity_poly.type
_entity_poly.pdbx_seq_one_letter_code
_entity_poly.pdbx_strand_id
1 'polypeptide(L)'
;MVEQENPRRVWKSRRKRIEGKTQYVRVSMSESERAALMVLEQQTGLSPSALMVEAVFGSADPVAVQLRRNQLAELIQMRHQMATIANNVNQIARHANSTGEVLPETAETLREARRFGDEVLAKIEELIP
;
A
#
# COMPACT_ATOMS: atom_id res chain seq x y z
N MET A 1 -40.54 11.29 -8.27
CA MET A 1 -39.60 10.16 -8.09
C MET A 1 -38.36 10.51 -8.88
N VAL A 2 -37.23 10.67 -8.19
CA VAL A 2 -36.02 11.27 -8.74
C VAL A 2 -35.29 10.23 -9.57
N GLU A 3 -35.30 10.41 -10.89
CA GLU A 3 -34.40 9.73 -11.79
C GLU A 3 -33.01 10.34 -11.59
N GLN A 4 -32.20 9.69 -10.76
CA GLN A 4 -30.80 10.07 -10.59
C GLN A 4 -30.04 9.69 -11.87
N GLU A 5 -29.85 10.66 -12.75
CA GLU A 5 -28.74 10.66 -13.70
C GLU A 5 -27.45 10.40 -12.94
N ASN A 6 -26.86 9.22 -13.11
CA ASN A 6 -25.57 8.89 -12.53
C ASN A 6 -24.47 9.53 -13.40
N PRO A 7 -23.80 10.61 -12.92
CA PRO A 7 -22.77 11.27 -13.68
C PRO A 7 -21.43 10.60 -13.38
N ARG A 8 -20.65 10.35 -14.45
CA ARG A 8 -19.22 9.94 -14.47
C ARG A 8 -18.92 8.46 -14.74
N ARG A 9 -19.33 7.98 -15.92
CA ARG A 9 -18.57 6.94 -16.65
C ARG A 9 -17.39 7.56 -17.40
N VAL A 10 -16.39 8.08 -16.68
CA VAL A 10 -15.18 8.68 -17.30
C VAL A 10 -14.02 7.69 -17.44
N TRP A 11 -14.13 6.46 -16.94
CA TRP A 11 -13.05 5.47 -17.07
C TRP A 11 -13.40 4.39 -18.11
N LYS A 12 -13.61 4.82 -19.36
CA LYS A 12 -13.45 3.93 -20.52
C LYS A 12 -11.95 3.74 -20.79
N SER A 13 -11.25 3.01 -19.93
CA SER A 13 -9.94 2.46 -20.31
C SER A 13 -10.14 1.06 -20.88
N ARG A 14 -10.83 0.96 -22.02
CA ARG A 14 -10.52 -0.13 -22.94
C ARG A 14 -9.13 0.20 -23.46
N ARG A 15 -8.11 -0.60 -23.12
CA ARG A 15 -6.77 -0.51 -23.70
C ARG A 15 -6.90 -0.32 -25.21
N LYS A 16 -6.67 0.91 -25.69
CA LYS A 16 -6.95 1.30 -27.08
C LYS A 16 -5.74 1.13 -28.01
N ARG A 17 -4.73 0.36 -27.59
CA ARG A 17 -3.58 0.03 -28.44
C ARG A 17 -2.96 -1.29 -27.95
N ILE A 18 -3.43 -2.40 -28.51
CA ILE A 18 -2.68 -3.67 -28.47
C ILE A 18 -2.01 -3.74 -29.84
N GLU A 19 -0.68 -3.84 -29.86
CA GLU A 19 0.07 -4.02 -31.09
C GLU A 19 -0.12 -5.47 -31.57
N GLY A 20 -0.59 -5.65 -32.81
CA GLY A 20 -0.84 -6.96 -33.41
C GLY A 20 -2.26 -7.53 -33.21
N LYS A 21 -2.44 -8.82 -33.55
CA LYS A 21 -3.74 -9.51 -33.48
C LYS A 21 -4.12 -9.80 -32.04
N THR A 22 -5.32 -9.38 -31.62
CA THR A 22 -5.85 -9.67 -30.28
C THR A 22 -6.07 -11.18 -30.13
N GLN A 23 -5.46 -11.77 -29.10
CA GLN A 23 -5.69 -13.16 -28.70
C GLN A 23 -6.55 -13.20 -27.43
N TYR A 24 -7.44 -14.18 -27.37
CA TYR A 24 -8.34 -14.39 -26.23
C TYR A 24 -7.99 -15.71 -25.54
N VAL A 25 -7.86 -15.67 -24.21
CA VAL A 25 -7.68 -16.85 -23.36
C VAL A 25 -8.98 -17.08 -22.59
N ARG A 26 -9.56 -18.27 -22.71
CA ARG A 26 -10.73 -18.68 -21.93
C ARG A 26 -10.25 -19.33 -20.64
N VAL A 27 -10.68 -18.80 -19.50
CA VAL A 27 -10.34 -19.33 -18.18
C VAL A 27 -11.58 -19.97 -17.58
N SER A 28 -11.46 -21.23 -17.17
CA SER A 28 -12.46 -21.93 -16.37
C SER A 28 -12.11 -21.78 -14.91
N MET A 29 -13.09 -21.49 -14.07
CA MET A 29 -12.91 -21.31 -12.63
C MET A 29 -14.08 -21.94 -11.88
N SER A 30 -13.80 -22.39 -10.67
CA SER A 30 -14.80 -22.82 -9.70
C SER A 30 -15.60 -21.62 -9.16
N GLU A 31 -16.74 -21.90 -8.51
CA GLU A 31 -17.58 -20.85 -7.92
C GLU A 31 -16.85 -20.06 -6.82
N SER A 32 -16.00 -20.73 -6.04
CA SER A 32 -15.21 -20.11 -4.98
C SER A 32 -14.14 -19.16 -5.53
N GLU A 33 -13.44 -19.56 -6.59
CA GLU A 33 -12.46 -18.71 -7.29
C GLU A 33 -13.14 -17.50 -7.93
N ARG A 34 -14.35 -17.66 -8.48
CA ARG A 34 -15.12 -16.53 -9.02
C ARG A 34 -15.54 -15.54 -7.92
N ALA A 35 -15.97 -16.05 -6.76
CA ALA A 35 -16.33 -15.20 -5.63
C ALA A 35 -15.13 -14.39 -5.11
N ALA A 36 -13.96 -15.03 -5.00
CA ALA A 36 -12.72 -14.34 -4.63
C ALA A 36 -12.35 -13.24 -5.64
N LEU A 37 -12.50 -13.52 -6.95
CA LEU A 37 -12.25 -12.53 -7.99
C LEU A 37 -13.21 -11.34 -7.92
N MET A 38 -14.49 -11.56 -7.62
CA MET A 38 -15.47 -10.48 -7.43
C MET A 38 -15.13 -9.56 -6.26
N VAL A 39 -14.60 -10.11 -5.15
CA VAL A 39 -14.15 -9.30 -4.01
C VAL A 39 -12.99 -8.39 -4.43
N LEU A 40 -12.02 -8.93 -5.18
CA LEU A 40 -10.90 -8.18 -5.72
C LEU A 40 -11.34 -7.08 -6.70
N GLU A 41 -12.33 -7.36 -7.54
CA GLU A 41 -12.94 -6.35 -8.43
C GLU A 41 -13.56 -5.19 -7.65
N GLN A 42 -14.30 -5.48 -6.57
CA GLN A 42 -14.92 -4.44 -5.73
C GLN A 42 -13.88 -3.59 -5.01
N GLN A 43 -12.79 -4.20 -4.55
CA GLN A 43 -11.72 -3.51 -3.81
C GLN A 43 -10.87 -2.61 -4.72
N THR A 44 -10.59 -3.06 -5.94
CA THR A 44 -9.64 -2.39 -6.84
C THR A 44 -10.31 -1.56 -7.93
N GLY A 45 -11.59 -1.81 -8.22
CA GLY A 45 -12.32 -1.19 -9.34
C GLY A 45 -11.86 -1.65 -10.73
N LEU A 46 -10.99 -2.66 -10.81
CA LEU A 46 -10.45 -3.19 -12.06
C LEU A 46 -11.31 -4.34 -12.59
N SER A 47 -11.35 -4.50 -13.92
CA SER A 47 -12.04 -5.63 -14.56
C SER A 47 -11.34 -6.97 -14.25
N PRO A 48 -12.05 -8.10 -14.22
CA PRO A 48 -11.46 -9.42 -13.94
C PRO A 48 -10.31 -9.77 -14.88
N SER A 49 -10.44 -9.47 -16.17
CA SER A 49 -9.38 -9.68 -17.16
C SER A 49 -8.15 -8.82 -16.91
N ALA A 50 -8.33 -7.59 -16.45
CA ALA A 50 -7.21 -6.72 -16.09
C ALA A 50 -6.51 -7.24 -14.83
N LEU A 51 -7.27 -7.69 -13.84
CA LEU A 51 -6.72 -8.32 -12.63
C LEU A 51 -5.94 -9.60 -12.93
N MET A 52 -6.45 -10.47 -13.80
CA MET A 52 -5.74 -11.68 -14.21
C MET A 52 -4.46 -11.36 -14.99
N VAL A 53 -4.53 -10.40 -15.92
CA VAL A 53 -3.34 -9.94 -16.67
C VAL A 53 -2.33 -9.27 -15.74
N GLU A 54 -2.78 -8.48 -14.77
CA GLU A 54 -1.91 -7.86 -13.75
C GLU A 54 -1.30 -8.93 -12.82
N ALA A 55 -2.08 -9.94 -12.43
CA ALA A 55 -1.61 -11.04 -11.59
C ALA A 55 -0.58 -11.93 -12.29
N VAL A 56 -0.63 -12.02 -13.62
CA VAL A 56 0.28 -12.84 -14.45
C VAL A 56 1.45 -12.02 -15.00
N PHE A 57 1.22 -10.79 -15.45
CA PHE A 57 2.19 -9.94 -16.13
C PHE A 57 2.66 -8.74 -15.31
N GLY A 58 1.84 -8.24 -14.39
CA GLY A 58 2.28 -7.29 -13.35
C GLY A 58 3.23 -7.93 -12.33
N SER A 59 3.45 -9.24 -12.42
CA SER A 59 4.35 -10.07 -11.60
C SER A 59 5.38 -10.87 -12.42
N ALA A 60 5.50 -10.62 -13.73
CA ALA A 60 6.28 -11.44 -14.65
C ALA A 60 7.82 -11.33 -14.51
N ASP A 61 8.32 -10.62 -13.50
CA ASP A 61 9.72 -10.74 -13.11
C ASP A 61 9.80 -11.30 -11.67
N PRO A 62 10.32 -12.52 -11.47
CA PRO A 62 10.62 -13.07 -10.15
C PRO A 62 11.44 -12.10 -9.29
N VAL A 63 12.31 -11.29 -9.91
CA VAL A 63 13.08 -10.22 -9.26
C VAL A 63 12.14 -9.12 -8.74
N ALA A 64 11.09 -8.75 -9.49
CA ALA A 64 10.10 -7.76 -9.07
C ALA A 64 9.14 -8.25 -7.97
N VAL A 65 8.88 -9.56 -7.88
CA VAL A 65 8.13 -10.16 -6.75
C VAL A 65 8.98 -10.15 -5.48
N GLN A 66 10.26 -10.50 -5.58
CA GLN A 66 11.19 -10.44 -4.46
C GLN A 66 11.43 -9.00 -4.00
N LEU A 67 11.58 -8.07 -4.95
CA LEU A 67 11.72 -6.64 -4.67
C LEU A 67 10.49 -6.09 -3.94
N ARG A 68 9.26 -6.41 -4.39
CA ARG A 68 8.03 -5.99 -3.69
C ARG A 68 7.91 -6.59 -2.30
N ARG A 69 8.28 -7.86 -2.11
CA ARG A 69 8.28 -8.49 -0.78
C ARG A 69 9.29 -7.82 0.16
N ASN A 70 10.47 -7.50 -0.34
CA ASN A 70 11.49 -6.78 0.42
C ASN A 70 11.01 -5.36 0.77
N GLN A 71 10.44 -4.63 -0.19
CA GLN A 71 9.83 -3.31 0.04
C GLN A 71 8.69 -3.38 1.08
N LEU A 72 7.83 -4.40 1.01
CA LEU A 72 6.75 -4.58 2.00
C LEU A 72 7.30 -4.90 3.40
N ALA A 73 8.35 -5.73 3.49
CA ALA A 73 9.02 -6.05 4.74
C ALA A 73 9.68 -4.80 5.36
N GLU A 74 10.33 -3.97 4.54
CA GLU A 74 10.91 -2.69 4.95
C GLU A 74 9.82 -1.74 5.48
N LEU A 75 8.69 -1.60 4.78
CA LEU A 75 7.55 -0.78 5.24
C LEU A 75 6.97 -1.28 6.58
N ILE A 76 6.88 -2.60 6.77
CA ILE A 76 6.42 -3.20 8.04
C ILE A 76 7.40 -2.89 9.17
N GLN A 77 8.71 -2.98 8.92
CA GLN A 77 9.73 -2.63 9.92
C GLN A 77 9.67 -1.15 10.30
N MET A 78 9.56 -0.25 9.32
CA MET A 78 9.39 1.18 9.57
C MET A 78 8.13 1.46 10.40
N ARG A 79 7.00 0.81 10.08
CA ARG A 79 5.78 0.91 10.89
C ARG A 79 6.01 0.49 12.35
N HIS A 80 6.75 -0.60 12.58
CA HIS A 80 7.05 -1.04 13.93
C HIS A 80 7.94 -0.05 14.70
N GLN A 81 8.99 0.49 14.05
CA GLN A 81 9.86 1.50 14.65
C GLN A 81 9.07 2.78 15.00
N MET A 82 8.18 3.23 14.10
CA MET A 82 7.28 4.36 14.35
C MET A 82 6.38 4.12 15.57
N ALA A 83 5.80 2.93 15.70
CA ALA A 83 4.96 2.57 16.84
C ALA A 83 5.75 2.60 18.16
N THR A 84 6.99 2.11 18.16
CA THR A 84 7.87 2.17 19.33
C THR A 84 8.18 3.61 19.73
N ILE A 85 8.56 4.46 18.77
CA ILE A 85 8.84 5.88 19.01
C ILE A 85 7.60 6.60 19.56
N ALA A 86 6.43 6.37 18.97
CA ALA A 86 5.18 6.96 19.43
C ALA A 86 4.86 6.55 20.89
N ASN A 87 5.10 5.29 21.24
CA ASN A 87 4.94 4.80 22.60
C ASN A 87 5.90 5.51 23.57
N ASN A 88 7.17 5.65 23.21
CA ASN A 88 8.17 6.32 24.05
C ASN A 88 7.82 7.79 24.28
N VAL A 89 7.39 8.50 23.23
CA VAL A 89 6.92 9.90 23.33
C VAL A 89 5.69 9.98 24.25
N ASN A 90 4.75 9.05 24.14
CA ASN A 90 3.57 9.02 25.00
C ASN A 90 3.93 8.74 26.47
N GLN A 91 4.95 7.92 26.74
CA GLN A 91 5.47 7.68 28.09
C GLN A 91 6.11 8.95 28.67
N ILE A 92 6.94 9.66 27.89
CA ILE A 92 7.53 10.93 28.29
C ILE A 92 6.45 11.95 28.62
N ALA A 93 5.42 12.09 27.77
CA ALA A 93 4.32 13.01 27.98
C ALA A 93 3.55 12.68 29.27
N ARG A 94 3.24 11.40 29.52
CA ARG A 94 2.58 10.97 30.76
C ARG A 94 3.43 11.25 31.99
N HIS A 95 4.73 10.96 31.92
CA HIS A 95 5.65 11.21 33.03
C HIS A 95 5.71 12.71 33.34
N ALA A 96 6.00 13.54 32.34
CA ALA A 96 6.06 14.99 32.49
C ALA A 96 4.76 15.60 33.02
N ASN A 97 3.60 15.11 32.58
CA ASN A 97 2.31 15.55 33.10
C ASN A 97 2.06 15.11 34.55
N SER A 98 2.68 14.02 35.01
CA SER A 98 2.50 13.47 36.36
C SER A 98 3.47 14.02 37.40
N THR A 99 4.73 14.27 37.02
CA THR A 99 5.81 14.71 37.92
C THR A 99 6.18 16.17 37.72
N GLY A 100 5.82 16.78 36.59
CA GLY A 100 6.29 18.12 36.20
C GLY A 100 7.75 18.13 35.73
N GLU A 101 8.42 16.97 35.71
CA GLU A 101 9.82 16.81 35.35
C GLU A 101 9.96 16.01 34.05
N VAL A 102 10.99 16.31 33.27
CA VAL A 102 11.25 15.66 32.00
C VAL A 102 12.29 14.55 32.22
N LEU A 103 12.01 13.34 31.72
CA LEU A 103 12.94 12.21 31.83
C LEU A 103 14.29 12.54 31.17
N PRO A 104 15.43 12.16 31.77
CA PRO A 104 16.76 12.37 31.17
C PRO A 104 16.89 11.82 29.74
N GLU A 105 16.20 10.71 29.46
CA GLU A 105 16.20 10.00 28.17
C GLU A 105 15.33 10.69 27.10
N THR A 106 14.62 11.77 27.45
CA THR A 106 13.73 12.49 26.54
C THR A 106 14.48 13.07 25.35
N ALA A 107 15.65 13.66 25.59
CA ALA A 107 16.47 14.22 24.52
C ALA A 107 17.05 13.14 23.59
N GLU A 108 17.31 11.94 24.09
CA GLU A 108 17.71 10.77 23.30
C GLU A 108 16.55 10.31 22.40
N THR A 109 15.38 10.10 23.01
CA THR A 109 14.17 9.62 22.33
C THR A 109 13.72 10.57 21.22
N LEU A 110 13.78 11.89 21.45
CA LEU A 110 13.43 12.88 20.43
C LEU A 110 14.47 12.93 19.29
N ARG A 111 15.76 12.70 19.57
CA ARG A 111 16.79 12.57 18.53
C ARG A 111 16.57 11.32 17.69
N GLU A 112 16.22 10.20 18.31
CA GLU A 112 15.84 8.97 17.60
C GLU A 112 14.61 9.18 16.71
N ALA A 113 13.57 9.84 17.24
CA ALA A 113 12.37 10.16 16.49
C ALA A 113 12.66 11.01 15.24
N ARG A 114 13.51 12.04 15.39
CA ARG A 114 13.95 12.88 14.27
C ARG A 114 14.73 12.09 13.22
N ARG A 115 15.73 11.30 13.64
CA ARG A 115 16.53 10.47 12.73
C ARG A 115 15.66 9.48 11.94
N PHE A 116 14.72 8.84 12.61
CA PHE A 116 13.79 7.93 11.96
C PHE A 116 12.87 8.66 10.96
N GLY A 117 12.40 9.87 11.28
CA GLY A 117 11.65 10.70 10.34
C GLY A 117 12.45 11.06 9.08
N ASP A 118 13.73 11.42 9.25
CA ASP A 118 14.63 11.73 8.13
C ASP A 118 14.87 10.48 7.25
N GLU A 119 15.03 9.30 7.87
CA GLU A 119 15.20 8.01 7.16
C GLU A 119 13.95 7.64 6.35
N VAL A 120 12.75 7.79 6.93
CA VAL A 120 11.49 7.54 6.23
C VAL A 120 11.32 8.48 5.04
N LEU A 121 11.64 9.77 5.21
CA LEU A 121 11.53 10.74 4.12
C LEU A 121 12.46 10.39 2.95
N ALA A 122 13.73 10.09 3.25
CA ALA A 122 14.69 9.66 2.23
C ALA A 122 14.23 8.40 1.50
N LYS A 123 13.63 7.44 2.22
CA LYS A 123 13.10 6.22 1.61
C LYS A 123 11.88 6.48 0.73
N ILE A 124 10.99 7.39 1.14
CA ILE A 124 9.85 7.79 0.32
C ILE A 124 10.34 8.45 -0.97
N GLU A 125 11.35 9.32 -0.91
CA GLU A 125 11.96 9.93 -2.10
C GLU A 125 12.59 8.89 -3.04
N GLU A 126 13.21 7.83 -2.51
CA GLU A 126 13.74 6.71 -3.31
C GLU A 126 12.63 5.90 -4.01
N LEU A 127 11.43 5.84 -3.41
CA LEU A 127 10.30 5.05 -3.90
C LEU A 127 9.40 5.81 -4.88
N ILE A 128 9.52 7.13 -4.98
CA ILE A 128 8.78 7.96 -5.94
C ILE A 128 9.59 8.04 -7.25
N PRO A 129 9.04 7.59 -8.40
CA PRO A 129 9.72 7.62 -9.70
C PRO A 129 9.87 9.03 -10.30
#